data_AF-A0A956G2S6-F1
#
_entry.id   AF-A0A956G2S6-F1
#
_cell.length_a   1.000
_cell.length_b   1.000
_cell.length_c   1.000
_cell.angle_alpha   90.00
_cell.angle_beta   90.00
_cell.angle_gamma   90.00
#
_symmetry.space_group_name_H-M   'P 1'
#
loop_
_entity.id
_entity.type
_entity.pdbx_description
1 polymer ?
#
loop_
_entity_poly.entity_id
_entity_poly.type
_entity_poly.pdbx_seq_one_letter_code
_entity_poly.pdbx_strand_id
1 'polypeptide(L)' 'CPRPSWARFAAAARTHSDGPTRSRGGLLGAWPPGRMVKPFEAAIASLRHGECRGPVETRFGFHIVLRLDPRRLPTP' A
#
# COMPACT_ATOMS: atom_id res chain seq x y z
N CYS A 1 -11.94 2.26 -5.08
CA CYS A 1 -10.70 3.02 -5.37
C CYS A 1 -10.37 2.83 -6.85
N PRO A 2 -10.44 3.84 -7.73
CA PRO A 2 -9.97 3.71 -9.11
C PRO A 2 -8.48 3.31 -9.10
N ARG A 3 -8.01 2.52 -10.08
CA ARG A 3 -6.60 2.05 -10.16
C ARG A 3 -5.65 3.25 -10.31
N PRO A 4 -5.01 3.72 -9.23
CA PRO A 4 -4.21 4.92 -9.30
C PRO A 4 -2.83 4.57 -9.86
N SER A 5 -2.19 5.52 -10.54
CA SER A 5 -0.75 5.42 -10.75
C SER A 5 -0.03 5.47 -9.41
N TRP A 6 1.14 4.83 -9.32
CA TRP A 6 1.95 4.91 -8.10
C TRP A 6 2.23 6.36 -7.71
N ALA A 7 2.55 7.24 -8.67
CA ALA A 7 2.85 8.64 -8.38
C ALA A 7 1.69 9.36 -7.67
N ARG A 8 0.44 9.11 -8.11
CA ARG A 8 -0.76 9.68 -7.50
C ARG A 8 -1.00 9.11 -6.10
N PHE A 9 -0.82 7.80 -5.92
CA PHE A 9 -0.92 7.17 -4.61
C PHE A 9 0.16 7.69 -3.65
N ALA A 10 1.41 7.80 -4.12
CA ALA A 10 2.55 8.29 -3.36
C ALA A 10 2.38 9.75 -2.93
N ALA A 11 1.80 10.60 -3.78
CA ALA A 11 1.45 11.97 -3.42
C ALA A 11 0.39 12.00 -2.30
N ALA A 12 -0.69 11.23 -2.43
CA ALA A 12 -1.71 11.12 -1.39
C ALA A 12 -1.14 10.55 -0.08
N ALA A 13 -0.27 9.52 -0.16
CA ALA A 13 0.39 8.94 0.99
C ALA A 13 1.29 9.96 1.70
N ARG A 14 2.06 10.78 0.96
CA ARG A 14 2.86 11.85 1.56
C ARG A 14 2.02 12.88 2.32
N THR A 15 0.84 13.22 1.80
CA THR A 15 -0.04 14.23 2.40
C THR A 15 -0.87 13.70 3.56
N HIS A 16 -1.38 12.46 3.48
CA HIS A 16 -2.42 11.95 4.37
C HIS A 16 -2.03 10.73 5.22
N SER A 17 -0.91 10.07 4.94
CA SER A 17 -0.54 8.86 5.69
C SER A 17 0.16 9.21 6.99
N ASP A 18 -0.29 8.64 8.10
CA ASP A 18 0.41 8.69 9.39
C ASP A 18 1.47 7.57 9.55
N GLY A 19 1.67 6.76 8.50
CA GLY A 19 2.61 5.65 8.53
C GLY A 19 4.09 6.07 8.40
N PRO A 20 5.04 5.22 8.85
CA PRO A 20 6.48 5.53 8.82
C PRO A 20 7.04 5.69 7.40
N THR A 21 6.38 5.13 6.39
CA THR A 21 6.78 5.24 4.98
C THR A 21 6.12 6.42 4.26
N ARG A 22 5.46 7.33 4.98
CA ARG A 22 4.83 8.56 4.45
C ARG A 22 5.75 9.31 3.49
N SER A 23 6.98 9.62 3.91
CA SER A 23 7.97 10.35 3.11
C SER A 23 8.32 9.65 1.80
N ARG A 24 8.32 8.31 1.78
CA ARG A 24 8.57 7.46 0.60
C ARG A 24 7.29 7.14 -0.19
N GLY A 25 6.23 7.92 -0.01
CA GLY A 25 4.96 7.70 -0.71
C GLY A 25 4.25 6.40 -0.33
N GLY A 26 4.45 5.92 0.90
CA GLY A 26 3.86 4.68 1.39
C GLY A 26 4.53 3.41 0.85
N LEU A 27 5.71 3.51 0.21
CA LEU A 27 6.43 2.35 -0.32
C LEU A 27 6.95 1.46 0.81
N LEU A 28 6.41 0.24 0.89
CA LEU A 28 6.77 -0.76 1.90
C LEU A 28 7.81 -1.80 1.40
N GLY A 29 8.12 -1.82 0.09
CA GLY A 29 9.05 -2.77 -0.51
C GLY A 29 8.46 -4.17 -0.68
N ALA A 30 9.33 -5.19 -0.81
CA ALA A 30 8.93 -6.60 -0.78
C ALA A 30 9.10 -7.16 0.64
N TRP A 31 8.15 -7.99 1.08
CA TRP A 31 8.20 -8.65 2.38
C TRP A 31 7.79 -10.13 2.26
N PRO A 32 8.31 -11.01 3.14
CA PRO A 32 7.83 -12.37 3.23
C PRO A 32 6.42 -12.43 3.84
N PRO A 33 5.65 -13.50 3.58
CA PRO A 33 4.35 -13.74 4.22
C PRO A 33 4.45 -13.70 5.75
N GLY A 34 3.39 -13.20 6.40
CA GLY A 34 3.32 -13.11 7.87
C GLY A 34 4.04 -11.91 8.49
N ARG A 35 4.72 -11.07 7.70
CA ARG A 35 5.35 -9.82 8.20
C ARG A 35 4.35 -8.70 8.45
N MET A 36 3.17 -8.76 7.83
CA MET A 36 2.12 -7.76 7.95
C MET A 36 0.96 -8.28 8.81
N VAL A 37 0.13 -7.36 9.31
CA VAL A 37 -1.10 -7.77 10.01
C VAL A 37 -2.04 -8.49 9.04
N LYS A 38 -2.66 -9.59 9.50
CA LYS A 38 -3.55 -10.44 8.70
C LYS A 38 -4.53 -9.68 7.78
N PRO A 39 -5.31 -8.68 8.26
CA PRO A 39 -6.24 -7.95 7.39
C PRO A 39 -5.54 -7.19 6.26
N PHE A 40 -4.37 -6.60 6.52
CA PHE A 40 -3.57 -5.91 5.51
C PHE A 40 -3.02 -6.89 4.47
N GLU A 41 -2.44 -8.00 4.93
CA GLU A 41 -1.87 -9.01 4.05
C GLU A 41 -2.93 -9.68 3.16
N ALA A 42 -4.08 -10.03 3.74
CA ALA A 42 -5.23 -10.57 3.00
C ALA A 42 -5.75 -9.59 1.96
N ALA A 43 -5.84 -8.29 2.30
CA ALA A 43 -6.24 -7.26 1.35
C ALA A 43 -5.27 -7.19 0.16
N ILE A 44 -3.96 -7.16 0.39
CA ILE A 44 -2.94 -7.18 -0.66
C ILE A 44 -3.01 -8.45 -1.51
N ALA A 45 -3.12 -9.62 -0.87
CA ALA A 45 -3.18 -10.92 -1.56
C ALA A 45 -4.37 -11.01 -2.53
N SER A 46 -5.50 -10.40 -2.17
CA SER A 46 -6.72 -10.37 -3.00
C SER A 46 -6.65 -9.43 -4.21
N LEU A 47 -5.68 -8.52 -4.27
CA LEU A 47 -5.59 -7.50 -5.31
C LEU A 47 -4.71 -7.94 -6.48
N ARG A 48 -5.03 -7.50 -7.70
CA ARG A 48 -4.08 -7.60 -8.82
C ARG A 48 -3.03 -6.49 -8.75
N HIS A 49 -1.90 -6.67 -9.45
CA HIS A 49 -0.90 -5.59 -9.55
C HIS A 49 -1.53 -4.31 -10.14
N GLY A 50 -1.25 -3.16 -9.53
CA GLY A 50 -1.82 -1.86 -9.86
C GLY A 50 -3.25 -1.64 -9.34
N GLU A 51 -3.77 -2.51 -8.46
CA GLU A 51 -5.07 -2.31 -7.82
C GLU A 51 -4.96 -1.76 -6.42
N CYS A 52 -5.92 -0.89 -6.09
CA CYS A 52 -6.04 -0.23 -4.81
C CYS A 52 -7.29 -0.74 -4.07
N ARG A 53 -7.17 -0.96 -2.76
CA ARG A 53 -8.28 -1.29 -1.86
C ARG A 53 -8.21 -0.43 -0.61
N GLY A 54 -9.38 -0.07 -0.10
CA GLY A 54 -9.52 0.66 1.15
C GLY A 54 -10.97 1.11 1.35
N PRO A 55 -11.35 1.42 2.60
CA PRO A 55 -10.53 1.31 3.80
C PRO A 55 -10.36 -0.15 4.27
N VAL A 56 -9.15 -0.52 4.68
CA VAL A 56 -8.81 -1.79 5.33
C VAL A 56 -8.62 -1.50 6.81
N GLU A 57 -9.48 -2.03 7.65
CA GLU A 57 -9.39 -1.86 9.10
C GLU A 57 -8.34 -2.80 9.69
N THR A 58 -7.49 -2.25 10.54
CA THR A 58 -6.53 -3.00 11.33
C THR A 58 -6.48 -2.44 12.75
N ARG A 59 -5.74 -3.10 13.65
CA ARG A 59 -5.49 -2.58 15.00
C ARG A 59 -4.80 -1.21 15.04
N PHE A 60 -4.25 -0.74 13.91
CA PHE A 60 -3.59 0.55 13.78
C PHE A 60 -4.49 1.63 13.16
N GLY A 61 -5.78 1.31 12.91
CA GLY A 61 -6.74 2.19 12.25
C GLY A 61 -7.05 1.74 10.81
N PHE A 62 -7.28 2.72 9.93
CA PHE A 62 -7.69 2.45 8.55
C PHE A 62 -6.55 2.65 7.57
N HIS A 63 -6.46 1.73 6.61
CA HIS A 63 -5.42 1.74 5.59
C HIS A 63 -6.01 1.72 4.19
N ILE A 64 -5.40 2.47 3.29
CA ILE A 64 -5.59 2.31 1.85
C ILE A 64 -4.33 1.63 1.33
N VAL A 65 -4.51 0.54 0.58
CA VAL A 65 -3.42 -0.29 0.07
C VAL A 65 -3.42 -0.30 -1.45
N LEU A 66 -2.23 -0.26 -2.05
CA LEU A 66 -2.00 -0.42 -3.49
C LEU A 66 -1.02 -1.57 -3.69
N ARG A 67 -1.41 -2.60 -4.44
CA ARG A 67 -0.50 -3.70 -4.76
C ARG A 67 0.38 -3.31 -5.94
N LEU A 68 1.68 -3.17 -5.73
CA LEU A 68 2.65 -2.91 -6.80
C LEU A 68 3.10 -4.20 -7.48
N ASP A 69 3.53 -4.09 -8.73
CA ASP A 69 4.24 -5.17 -9.41
C ASP A 69 5.70 -5.16 -8.93
N PRO A 70 6.22 -6.25 -8.32
CA PRO A 70 7.61 -6.31 -7.87
C PRO A 70 8.63 -6.12 -8.99
N ARG A 71 8.26 -6.33 -10.27
CA ARG A 71 9.12 -6.08 -11.43
C ARG A 71 9.14 -4.62 -11.86
N ARG A 72 8.24 -3.79 -11.33
CA ARG A 72 8.07 -2.38 -11.69
C ARG A 72 8.00 -1.53 -10.42
N LEU A 73 8.89 -1.81 -9.48
CA LEU A 73 9.00 -1.00 -8.27
C LEU A 73 9.57 0.38 -8.63
N PRO A 74 8.91 1.46 -8.17
CA PRO A 74 9.44 2.79 -8.30
C PRO A 74 10.65 2.96 -7.37
N THR A 75 11.68 3.62 -7.88
CA THR A 75 12.84 4.00 -7.08
C THR A 75 12.40 5.05 -6.04
N PRO A 76 12.79 4.90 -4.75
CA PRO A 76 12.44 5.87 -3.72
C PRO A 76 13.03 7.26 -3.97
#